data_AF-A0A6P8ES18-F1
#
_entry.id   AF-A0A6P8ES18-F1
#
_cell.length_a   1.000
_cell.length_b   1.000
_cell.length_c   1.000
_cell.angle_alpha   90.00
_cell.angle_beta   90.00
_cell.angle_gamma   90.00
#
_symmetry.space_group_name_H-M   'P 1'
#
loop_
_entity.id
_entity.type
_entity.pdbx_description
1 polymer ?
#
loop_
_entity_poly.entity_id
_entity_poly.type
_entity_poly.pdbx_seq_one_letter_code
_entity_poly.pdbx_strand_id
1 'polypeptide(L)'
;MAEAVLGSVVESLTGHLLFLVSQEIGLGRGVSAELSTDVLRLQRVTGGGSRILNEVPLRGRRNAREAMKRFGPAPGVPHRHTKPYVLSKGKKIERARGKRNGRGFQV
;
A
#
# COMPACT_ATOMS: atom_id res chain seq x y z
N MET A 1 30.00 40.07 -3.67
CA MET A 1 30.54 38.87 -4.37
C MET A 1 30.45 37.62 -3.49
N ALA A 2 30.89 37.66 -2.23
CA ALA A 2 30.82 36.51 -1.32
C ALA A 2 29.38 35.99 -1.07
N GLU A 3 28.41 36.88 -0.84
CA GLU A 3 27.00 36.51 -0.62
C GLU A 3 26.36 35.75 -1.79
N ALA A 4 26.72 36.10 -3.03
CA ALA A 4 26.19 35.45 -4.24
C ALA A 4 26.77 34.04 -4.45
N VAL A 5 28.02 33.83 -4.05
CA VAL A 5 28.68 32.52 -4.09
C VAL A 5 28.11 31.60 -3.00
N LEU A 6 27.84 32.15 -1.82
CA LEU A 6 27.23 31.39 -0.73
C LEU A 6 25.80 30.94 -1.11
N GLY A 7 25.00 31.84 -1.71
CA GLY A 7 23.67 31.52 -2.19
C GLY A 7 23.64 30.39 -3.23
N SER A 8 24.53 30.43 -4.23
CA SER A 8 24.58 29.40 -5.28
C SER A 8 25.02 28.03 -4.75
N VAL A 9 25.92 28.01 -3.76
CA VAL A 9 26.32 26.77 -3.09
C VAL A 9 25.16 26.19 -2.28
N VAL A 10 24.41 27.02 -1.54
CA VAL A 10 23.26 26.58 -0.75
C VAL A 10 22.13 26.04 -1.65
N GLU A 11 21.82 26.71 -2.77
CA GLU A 11 20.81 26.24 -3.72
C GLU A 11 21.20 24.91 -4.39
N SER A 12 22.48 24.75 -4.75
CA SER A 12 23.00 23.51 -5.34
C SER A 12 22.91 22.31 -4.38
N LEU A 13 23.30 22.52 -3.12
CA LEU A 13 23.20 21.51 -2.08
C LEU A 13 21.75 21.15 -1.77
N THR A 14 20.88 22.15 -1.67
CA THR A 14 19.45 21.95 -1.42
C THR A 14 18.80 21.16 -2.57
N GLY A 15 19.14 21.50 -3.83
CA GLY A 15 18.66 20.78 -5.01
C GLY A 15 19.13 19.32 -5.07
N HIS A 16 20.41 19.06 -4.75
CA HIS A 16 20.95 17.70 -4.69
C HIS A 16 20.30 16.86 -3.60
N LEU A 17 20.08 17.44 -2.41
CA LEU A 17 19.41 16.74 -1.31
C LEU A 17 17.97 16.40 -1.68
N LEU A 18 17.23 17.33 -2.30
CA LEU A 18 15.87 17.05 -2.78
C LEU A 18 15.84 15.94 -3.84
N PHE A 19 16.83 15.90 -4.73
CA PHE A 19 16.95 14.85 -5.75
C PHE A 19 17.23 13.47 -5.16
N LEU A 20 18.13 13.38 -4.18
CA LEU A 20 18.46 12.13 -3.49
C LEU A 20 17.28 11.62 -2.66
N VAL A 21 16.63 12.49 -1.90
CA VAL A 21 15.42 12.16 -1.11
C VAL A 21 14.28 11.71 -2.03
N SER A 22 14.14 12.31 -3.21
CA SER A 22 13.13 11.90 -4.21
C SER A 22 13.39 10.51 -4.78
N GLN A 23 14.65 10.12 -4.97
CA GLN A 23 15.01 8.76 -5.38
C GLN A 23 14.74 7.75 -4.26
N GLU A 24 15.01 8.11 -3.01
CA GLU A 24 14.78 7.27 -1.83
C GLU A 24 13.29 7.02 -1.56
N ILE A 25 12.44 8.04 -1.74
CA ILE A 25 10.98 7.93 -1.58
C ILE A 25 10.31 7.28 -2.82
N GLY A 26 11.08 6.95 -3.86
CA GLY A 26 10.59 6.26 -5.06
C GLY A 26 9.86 7.16 -6.05
N LEU A 27 10.03 8.48 -5.95
CA LEU A 27 9.54 9.47 -6.92
C LEU A 27 10.49 9.67 -8.11
N GLY A 28 11.66 9.01 -8.08
CA GLY A 28 12.79 9.22 -9.00
C GLY A 28 12.58 8.89 -10.49
N ARG A 29 11.38 8.55 -10.94
CA ARG A 29 11.02 8.51 -12.37
C ARG A 29 9.57 8.94 -12.58
N GLY A 30 9.35 10.25 -12.69
CA GLY A 30 8.21 10.81 -13.40
C GLY A 30 6.83 10.29 -12.99
N VAL A 31 6.62 10.02 -11.70
CA VAL A 31 5.25 9.88 -11.20
C VAL A 31 4.82 11.29 -10.82
N SER A 32 4.18 11.98 -11.77
CA SER A 32 3.32 13.11 -11.46
C SER A 32 2.32 12.58 -10.43
N ALA A 33 2.60 12.78 -9.15
CA ALA A 33 1.70 12.44 -8.07
C ALA A 33 0.57 13.47 -8.12
N GLU A 34 -0.27 13.37 -9.15
CA GLU A 34 -1.46 14.16 -9.30
C GLU A 34 -2.48 13.65 -8.29
N LEU A 35 -2.35 14.14 -7.05
CA LEU A 35 -3.42 14.18 -6.07
C LEU A 35 -4.47 15.20 -6.52
N SER A 36 -5.07 14.95 -7.68
CA SER A 36 -6.20 15.70 -8.21
C SER A 36 -7.16 14.71 -8.86
N THR A 37 -7.71 13.84 -8.00
CA THR A 37 -8.97 13.18 -8.31
C THR A 37 -10.01 14.29 -8.36
N ASP A 38 -10.35 14.73 -9.58
CA ASP A 38 -11.66 15.25 -10.03
C ASP A 38 -11.51 16.43 -11.00
N VAL A 39 -10.51 17.30 -10.83
CA VAL A 39 -10.38 18.53 -11.64
C VAL A 39 -9.77 18.27 -13.02
N LEU A 40 -8.81 17.34 -13.13
CA LEU A 40 -8.17 16.98 -14.41
C LEU A 40 -9.06 16.14 -15.34
N ARG A 41 -10.17 15.60 -14.81
CA ARG A 41 -11.11 14.79 -15.61
C ARG A 41 -12.02 15.65 -16.50
N LEU A 42 -12.33 16.87 -16.07
CA LEU A 42 -13.16 17.82 -16.84
C LEU A 42 -12.37 18.53 -17.95
N GLN A 43 -11.08 18.82 -17.76
CA GLN A 43 -10.26 19.49 -18.79
C GLN A 43 -9.88 18.60 -19.98
N ARG A 44 -9.94 17.27 -19.84
CA ARG A 44 -9.64 16.33 -20.94
C ARG A 44 -10.81 16.13 -21.92
N VAL A 45 -12.03 16.49 -21.54
CA VAL A 45 -13.21 16.37 -22.41
C VAL A 45 -13.32 17.57 -23.37
N THR A 46 -12.71 18.71 -23.05
CA THR A 46 -12.84 19.95 -23.82
C THR A 46 -11.69 20.24 -24.79
N GLY A 47 -10.58 19.51 -24.73
CA GLY A 47 -9.45 19.63 -25.65
C GLY A 47 -9.50 18.57 -26.75
N GLY A 48 -9.95 18.93 -27.95
CA GLY A 48 -10.07 18.06 -29.13
C GLY A 48 -8.73 17.52 -29.66
N GLY A 49 -8.11 16.60 -28.92
CA GLY A 49 -6.91 15.90 -29.31
C GLY A 49 -6.91 14.50 -28.72
N SER A 50 -7.31 13.51 -29.52
CA SER A 50 -7.26 12.08 -29.19
C SER A 50 -5.82 11.60 -29.00
N ARG A 51 -5.22 11.91 -27.85
CA ARG A 51 -4.17 11.10 -27.26
C ARG A 51 -4.85 10.27 -26.19
N ILE A 52 -5.39 9.13 -26.60
CA ILE A 52 -5.80 8.08 -25.67
C ILE A 52 -4.50 7.63 -24.99
N LEU A 53 -4.13 8.33 -23.91
CA LEU A 53 -3.17 7.80 -22.96
C LEU A 53 -3.81 6.49 -22.50
N ASN A 54 -3.20 5.37 -22.87
CA ASN A 54 -3.60 4.04 -22.43
C ASN A 54 -3.28 3.92 -20.93
N GLU A 55 -3.99 4.69 -20.12
CA GLU A 55 -3.88 4.69 -18.67
C GLU A 55 -4.49 3.38 -18.17
N VAL A 56 -3.63 2.40 -17.88
CA VAL A 56 -4.06 1.17 -17.21
C VAL A 56 -4.38 1.53 -15.76
N PRO A 57 -5.63 1.37 -15.30
CA PRO A 57 -5.98 1.69 -13.93
C PRO A 57 -5.25 0.74 -12.98
N LEU A 58 -4.29 1.29 -12.23
CA LEU A 58 -3.58 0.54 -11.20
C LEU A 58 -4.44 0.48 -9.93
N ARG A 59 -4.57 -0.72 -9.38
CA ARG A 59 -5.29 -0.94 -8.13
C ARG A 59 -4.40 -1.58 -7.07
N GLY A 60 -4.46 -1.04 -5.86
CA GLY A 60 -3.86 -1.68 -4.69
C GLY A 60 -4.47 -3.06 -4.39
N ARG A 61 -3.69 -3.91 -3.71
CA ARG A 61 -4.10 -5.26 -3.29
C ARG A 61 -5.24 -5.18 -2.28
N ARG A 62 -6.46 -5.57 -2.68
CA ARG A 62 -7.67 -5.54 -1.84
C ARG A 62 -7.63 -6.52 -0.66
N ASN A 63 -7.07 -7.71 -0.88
CA ASN A 63 -7.21 -8.85 0.05
C ASN A 63 -6.09 -8.94 1.11
N ALA A 64 -5.19 -7.94 1.17
CA ALA A 64 -4.11 -7.92 2.16
C ALA A 64 -4.58 -7.55 3.58
N ARG A 65 -5.82 -7.05 3.73
CA ARG A 65 -6.39 -6.60 5.01
C ARG A 65 -6.56 -7.77 5.98
N GLU A 66 -6.30 -7.54 7.27
CA GLU A 66 -6.53 -8.54 8.33
C GLU A 66 -7.99 -9.00 8.42
N ALA A 67 -8.94 -8.10 8.10
CA ALA A 67 -10.35 -8.45 8.01
C ALA A 67 -10.60 -9.56 6.97
N MET A 68 -9.86 -9.54 5.85
CA MET A 68 -10.04 -10.53 4.78
C MET A 68 -9.66 -11.95 5.20
N LYS A 69 -8.73 -12.09 6.16
CA LYS A 69 -8.33 -13.39 6.71
C LYS A 69 -9.40 -14.06 7.57
N ARG A 70 -10.43 -13.31 7.98
CA ARG A 70 -11.53 -13.79 8.81
C ARG A 70 -12.76 -14.18 7.99
N PHE A 71 -12.82 -13.79 6.72
CA PHE A 71 -13.91 -14.18 5.83
C PHE A 71 -13.69 -15.58 5.25
N GLY A 72 -14.78 -16.22 4.85
CA GLY A 72 -14.79 -17.57 4.31
C GLY A 72 -15.46 -18.58 5.25
N PRO A 73 -15.27 -19.89 5.00
CA PRO A 73 -15.85 -20.96 5.82
C PRO A 73 -15.47 -20.84 7.30
N ALA A 74 -16.32 -21.36 8.18
CA ALA A 74 -16.15 -21.23 9.62
C ALA A 74 -14.78 -21.75 10.11
N PRO A 75 -14.18 -21.11 11.13
CA PRO A 75 -12.98 -21.64 11.78
C PRO A 75 -13.26 -23.02 12.40
N GLY A 76 -12.47 -24.02 12.02
CA GLY A 76 -12.69 -25.41 12.47
C GLY A 76 -13.46 -26.28 11.48
N VAL A 77 -13.56 -25.87 10.22
CA VAL A 77 -13.85 -26.77 9.09
C VAL A 77 -12.53 -27.36 8.55
N PRO A 78 -12.46 -28.66 8.21
CA PRO A 78 -11.24 -29.28 7.70
C PRO A 78 -10.70 -28.57 6.46
N HIS A 79 -9.37 -28.51 6.35
CA HIS A 79 -8.66 -27.88 5.22
C HIS A 79 -9.06 -26.41 5.00
N ARG A 80 -9.34 -25.66 6.08
CA ARG A 80 -9.59 -24.21 6.02
C ARG A 80 -8.63 -23.46 6.94
N HIS A 81 -8.26 -22.26 6.52
CA HIS A 81 -7.29 -21.40 7.22
C HIS A 81 -7.89 -20.08 7.70
N THR A 82 -9.22 -20.03 7.85
CA THR A 82 -9.94 -18.87 8.37
C THR A 82 -9.46 -18.53 9.78
N LYS A 83 -9.04 -17.29 9.99
CA LYS A 83 -8.54 -16.81 11.29
C LYS A 83 -9.71 -16.63 12.27
N PRO A 84 -9.68 -17.23 13.47
CA PRO A 84 -10.74 -17.03 14.47
C PRO A 84 -10.71 -15.63 15.08
N TYR A 85 -11.85 -15.22 15.63
CA TYR A 85 -12.00 -13.96 16.36
C TYR A 85 -11.61 -14.14 17.82
N VAL A 86 -10.34 -13.89 18.12
CA VAL A 86 -9.80 -13.92 19.50
C VAL A 86 -9.26 -12.56 19.89
N LEU A 87 -9.49 -12.16 21.15
CA LEU A 87 -9.00 -10.89 21.70
C LEU A 87 -7.49 -10.88 21.88
N SER A 88 -6.93 -12.00 22.37
CA SER A 88 -5.52 -12.18 22.62
C SER A 88 -5.00 -13.49 22.03
N LYS A 89 -3.69 -13.56 21.83
CA LYS A 89 -3.01 -14.79 21.42
C LYS A 89 -2.35 -15.41 22.63
N GLY A 90 -2.55 -16.70 22.86
CA GLY A 90 -1.89 -17.42 23.95
C GLY A 90 -2.13 -18.91 23.93
N LYS A 91 -1.37 -19.67 24.73
CA LYS A 91 -1.50 -21.13 24.86
C LYS A 91 -2.86 -21.55 25.43
N LYS A 92 -3.46 -20.68 26.26
CA LYS A 92 -4.77 -20.90 26.91
C LYS A 92 -5.97 -20.52 26.02
N ILE A 93 -5.77 -19.80 24.92
CA ILE A 93 -6.85 -19.26 24.09
C ILE A 93 -6.96 -20.04 22.78
N GLU A 94 -8.04 -20.80 22.60
CA GLU A 94 -8.42 -21.51 21.37
C GLU A 94 -7.31 -22.36 20.70
N ARG A 95 -6.41 -22.98 21.48
CA ARG A 95 -5.35 -23.91 20.99
C ARG A 95 -5.47 -25.35 21.49
N ALA A 96 -6.55 -25.68 22.22
CA ALA A 96 -6.70 -26.97 22.88
C ALA A 96 -7.40 -28.01 21.99
N ARG A 97 -8.68 -28.27 22.25
CA ARG A 97 -9.49 -29.25 21.51
C ARG A 97 -9.76 -28.76 20.08
N GLY A 98 -9.76 -29.66 19.11
CA GLY A 98 -10.06 -29.33 17.70
C GLY A 98 -8.91 -28.67 16.92
N LYS A 99 -7.76 -28.40 17.55
CA LYS A 99 -6.58 -27.79 16.90
C LYS A 99 -5.35 -28.70 16.83
N ARG A 100 -5.35 -29.82 17.55
CA ARG A 100 -4.21 -30.75 17.64
C ARG A 100 -4.66 -32.15 18.00
N ASN A 101 -3.95 -33.16 17.49
CA ASN A 101 -4.25 -34.57 17.71
C ASN A 101 -4.37 -34.97 19.20
N GLY A 102 -3.54 -34.42 20.09
CA GLY A 102 -3.52 -34.80 21.51
C GLY A 102 -4.67 -34.28 22.38
N ARG A 103 -5.73 -33.70 21.79
CA ARG A 103 -6.90 -33.14 22.52
C ARG A 103 -8.21 -33.44 21.76
N GLY A 104 -8.58 -34.72 21.67
CA GLY A 104 -9.86 -35.17 21.13
C GLY A 104 -9.85 -35.41 19.62
N PHE A 105 -9.82 -34.34 18.83
CA PHE A 105 -9.76 -34.42 17.37
C PHE A 105 -8.98 -33.22 16.82
N GLN A 106 -8.45 -33.37 15.61
CA GLN A 106 -7.81 -32.30 14.86
C GLN A 106 -8.65 -31.96 13.63
N VAL A 107 -8.84 -30.67 13.40
CA VAL A 107 -9.51 -30.13 12.23
C VAL A 107 -8.53 -29.38 11.35
#